data_AF-A0A517WZ54-F1
#
_entry.id   AF-A0A517WZ54-F1
#
_cell.length_a   1.000
_cell.length_b   1.000
_cell.length_c   1.000
_cell.angle_alpha   90.00
_cell.angle_beta   90.00
_cell.angle_gamma   90.00
#
_symmetry.space_group_name_H-M   'P 1'
#
loop_
_entity.id
_entity.type
_entity.pdbx_description
1 polymer ?
#
loop_
_entity_poly.entity_id
_entity_poly.type
_entity_poly.pdbx_seq_one_letter_code
_entity_poly.pdbx_strand_id
1 'polypeptide(L)'
;MRSNEPTLELYDILIDPGEKNNLIQTKTEIAQQLRQQYESWFLSMRQSRNFEPGLIIVNQEKESPCVLCRYQDGNYFQGRSQGWMVKITHSGLYKIQIDKGQVQKSGKLIVYWQGRQTHEYLKQSESMANFELSEGTGLLDIWFQVEGEDRSHPTENGTVGDVILKRLD
;
A
#
# COMPACT_ATOMS: atom_id res chain seq x y z
N MET A 1 -13.31 -14.43 14.43
CA MET A 1 -12.00 -14.10 13.84
C MET A 1 -11.97 -14.71 12.44
N ARG A 2 -12.01 -13.91 11.37
CA ARG A 2 -11.71 -14.44 10.03
C ARG A 2 -10.19 -14.53 9.93
N SER A 3 -9.68 -15.72 9.62
CA SER A 3 -8.27 -15.96 9.37
C SER A 3 -7.81 -15.08 8.19
N ASN A 4 -6.59 -14.55 8.26
CA ASN A 4 -5.91 -13.89 7.12
C ASN A 4 -5.56 -14.90 5.99
N GLU A 5 -6.24 -16.04 5.93
CA GLU A 5 -6.00 -17.03 4.88
C GLU A 5 -6.81 -16.66 3.63
N PRO A 6 -6.20 -16.73 2.44
CA PRO A 6 -6.90 -16.50 1.19
C PRO A 6 -8.02 -17.54 1.00
N THR A 7 -9.13 -17.11 0.41
CA THR A 7 -10.15 -18.04 -0.09
C THR A 7 -9.57 -18.77 -1.30
N LEU A 8 -9.49 -20.10 -1.21
CA LEU A 8 -8.93 -20.93 -2.28
C LEU A 8 -10.04 -21.52 -3.16
N GLU A 9 -9.74 -21.67 -4.44
CA GLU A 9 -10.60 -22.28 -5.44
C GLU A 9 -9.80 -23.30 -6.25
N LEU A 10 -10.49 -24.28 -6.86
CA LEU A 10 -9.86 -25.31 -7.67
C LEU A 10 -10.63 -25.47 -8.98
N TYR A 11 -9.92 -25.36 -10.10
CA TYR A 11 -10.48 -25.47 -11.45
C TYR A 11 -9.71 -26.49 -12.27
N ASP A 12 -10.41 -27.20 -13.15
CA ASP A 12 -9.80 -28.02 -14.20
C ASP A 12 -9.72 -27.19 -15.49
N ILE A 13 -8.55 -26.61 -15.76
CA ILE A 13 -8.35 -25.68 -16.87
C ILE A 13 -8.56 -26.34 -18.25
N LEU A 14 -8.42 -27.67 -18.37
CA LEU A 14 -8.60 -28.35 -19.66
C LEU A 14 -10.07 -28.46 -20.05
N ILE A 15 -10.95 -28.64 -19.06
CA ILE A 15 -12.39 -28.86 -19.28
C ILE A 15 -13.19 -27.58 -18.97
N ASP A 16 -12.67 -26.71 -18.10
CA ASP A 16 -13.24 -25.43 -17.72
C ASP A 16 -12.20 -24.29 -17.80
N PRO A 17 -11.77 -23.89 -19.02
CA PRO A 17 -10.82 -22.78 -19.19
C PRO A 17 -11.31 -21.44 -18.65
N GLY A 18 -12.62 -21.30 -18.42
CA GLY A 18 -13.24 -20.09 -17.90
C GLY A 18 -13.42 -20.07 -16.39
N GLU A 19 -12.91 -21.08 -15.67
CA GLU A 19 -12.94 -21.15 -14.19
C GLU A 19 -14.36 -20.97 -13.61
N LYS A 20 -15.37 -21.53 -14.26
CA LYS A 20 -16.78 -21.34 -13.86
C LYS A 20 -17.24 -22.31 -12.78
N ASN A 21 -16.59 -23.47 -12.66
CA ASN A 21 -17.00 -24.58 -11.82
C ASN A 21 -15.93 -24.85 -10.77
N ASN A 22 -16.09 -24.23 -9.60
CA ASN A 22 -15.17 -24.42 -8.48
C ASN A 22 -15.33 -25.84 -7.89
N LEU A 23 -14.27 -26.65 -8.00
CA LEU A 23 -14.20 -28.05 -7.56
C LEU A 23 -13.65 -28.22 -6.14
N ILE A 24 -13.33 -27.13 -5.43
CA ILE A 24 -12.60 -27.20 -4.14
C ILE A 24 -13.31 -28.08 -3.09
N GLN A 25 -14.65 -28.10 -3.09
CA GLN A 25 -15.46 -28.89 -2.16
C GLN A 25 -15.65 -30.35 -2.60
N THR A 26 -15.57 -30.64 -3.90
CA THR A 26 -15.80 -31.99 -4.46
C THR A 26 -14.51 -32.77 -4.68
N LYS A 27 -13.37 -32.07 -4.78
CA LYS A 27 -12.03 -32.62 -4.98
C LYS A 27 -11.08 -32.21 -3.85
N THR A 28 -11.52 -32.39 -2.60
CA THR A 28 -10.81 -31.95 -1.39
C THR A 28 -9.40 -32.53 -1.26
N GLU A 29 -9.19 -33.81 -1.58
CA GLU A 29 -7.86 -34.44 -1.52
C GLU A 29 -6.88 -33.80 -2.50
N ILE A 30 -7.32 -33.55 -3.75
CA ILE A 30 -6.51 -32.89 -4.77
C ILE A 30 -6.18 -31.46 -4.34
N ALA A 31 -7.17 -30.73 -3.82
CA ALA A 31 -6.98 -29.38 -3.31
C ALA A 31 -5.94 -29.32 -2.18
N GLN A 32 -6.00 -30.25 -1.24
CA GLN A 32 -5.03 -30.34 -0.14
C GLN A 32 -3.62 -30.68 -0.65
N GLN A 33 -3.49 -31.63 -1.58
CA GLN A 33 -2.21 -31.98 -2.17
C GLN A 33 -1.58 -30.80 -2.92
N LEU A 34 -2.36 -30.07 -3.74
CA LEU A 34 -1.87 -28.90 -4.45
C LEU A 34 -1.47 -27.78 -3.50
N ARG A 35 -2.26 -27.52 -2.45
CA ARG A 35 -1.92 -26.54 -1.40
C ARG A 35 -0.60 -26.90 -0.73
N GLN A 36 -0.41 -28.16 -0.33
CA GLN A 36 0.82 -28.62 0.31
C GLN A 36 2.04 -28.48 -0.61
N GLN A 37 1.90 -28.82 -1.89
CA GLN A 37 2.97 -28.66 -2.89
C GLN A 37 3.34 -27.19 -3.08
N TYR A 38 2.33 -26.32 -3.20
CA TYR A 38 2.54 -24.88 -3.30
C TYR A 38 3.24 -24.31 -2.06
N GLU A 39 2.76 -24.63 -0.85
CA GLU A 39 3.35 -24.16 0.41
C GLU A 39 4.79 -24.65 0.56
N SER A 40 5.06 -25.92 0.24
CA SER A 40 6.41 -26.50 0.28
C SER A 40 7.36 -25.81 -0.70
N TRP A 41 6.89 -25.58 -1.94
CA TRP A 41 7.65 -24.83 -2.94
C TRP A 41 7.91 -23.40 -2.46
N PHE A 42 6.89 -22.69 -1.99
CA PHE A 42 7.00 -21.30 -1.54
C PHE A 42 8.00 -21.18 -0.37
N LEU A 43 7.94 -22.07 0.62
CA LEU A 43 8.89 -22.13 1.73
C LEU A 43 10.32 -22.38 1.22
N SER A 44 10.51 -23.31 0.28
CA SER A 44 11.84 -23.59 -0.29
C SER A 44 12.42 -22.39 -1.06
N MET A 45 11.57 -21.65 -1.77
CA MET A 45 11.97 -20.45 -2.51
C MET A 45 12.33 -19.31 -1.56
N ARG A 46 11.55 -19.12 -0.49
CA ARG A 46 11.87 -18.14 0.55
C ARG A 46 13.21 -18.41 1.22
N GLN A 47 13.46 -19.67 1.60
CA GLN A 47 14.70 -20.07 2.28
C GLN A 47 15.93 -19.93 1.39
N SER A 48 15.83 -20.34 0.13
CA SER A 48 16.97 -20.33 -0.80
C SER A 48 17.39 -18.95 -1.28
N ARG A 49 16.48 -17.96 -1.26
CA ARG A 49 16.74 -16.63 -1.83
C ARG A 49 16.92 -15.52 -0.82
N ASN A 50 16.80 -15.81 0.47
CA ASN A 50 16.71 -14.79 1.53
C ASN A 50 15.75 -13.64 1.11
N PHE A 51 14.61 -14.04 0.54
CA PHE A 51 13.66 -13.12 -0.07
C PHE A 51 12.88 -12.40 1.02
N GLU A 52 13.06 -11.09 1.07
CA GLU A 52 12.26 -10.18 1.87
C GLU A 52 11.46 -9.26 0.94
N PRO A 53 10.22 -8.87 1.31
CA PRO A 53 9.47 -7.87 0.56
C PRO A 53 10.32 -6.63 0.32
N GLY A 54 10.27 -6.12 -0.92
CA GLY A 54 11.03 -4.93 -1.31
C GLY A 54 10.65 -3.73 -0.46
N LEU A 55 11.65 -2.94 -0.08
CA LEU A 55 11.47 -1.67 0.61
C LEU A 55 11.48 -0.53 -0.42
N ILE A 56 10.50 0.36 -0.37
CA ILE A 56 10.49 1.54 -1.26
C ILE A 56 11.57 2.51 -0.78
N ILE A 57 12.60 2.75 -1.60
CA ILE A 57 13.69 3.64 -1.25
C ILE A 57 13.39 5.03 -1.80
N VAL A 58 13.00 5.96 -0.93
CA VAL A 58 12.79 7.37 -1.30
C VAL A 58 14.17 8.04 -1.37
N ASN A 59 14.76 8.02 -2.57
CA ASN A 59 16.05 8.64 -2.86
C ASN A 59 15.96 9.59 -4.06
N GLN A 60 15.98 10.88 -3.78
CA GLN A 60 15.89 11.97 -4.76
C GLN A 60 16.99 11.94 -5.84
N GLU A 61 18.18 11.42 -5.51
CA GLU A 61 19.30 11.34 -6.46
C GLU A 61 19.07 10.26 -7.53
N LYS A 62 18.20 9.28 -7.23
CA LYS A 62 17.87 8.16 -8.10
C LYS A 62 16.51 8.37 -8.78
N GLU A 63 15.56 8.96 -8.07
CA GLU A 63 14.20 9.23 -8.53
C GLU A 63 13.66 10.51 -7.84
N SER A 64 13.41 11.56 -8.63
CA SER A 64 12.78 12.80 -8.15
C SER A 64 11.78 13.34 -9.18
N PRO A 65 10.49 13.51 -8.80
CA PRO A 65 9.90 13.16 -7.51
C PRO A 65 9.71 11.64 -7.36
N CYS A 66 9.60 11.16 -6.12
CA CYS A 66 9.22 9.77 -5.83
C CYS A 66 7.68 9.67 -5.78
N VAL A 67 7.11 8.68 -6.44
CA VAL A 67 5.66 8.42 -6.45
C VAL A 67 5.35 7.20 -5.60
N LEU A 68 4.39 7.33 -4.69
CA LEU A 68 3.86 6.25 -3.87
C LEU A 68 2.43 5.96 -4.33
N CYS A 69 2.22 4.85 -5.05
CA CYS A 69 0.88 4.41 -5.42
C CYS A 69 0.21 3.73 -4.22
N ARG A 70 -0.92 4.25 -3.77
CA ARG A 70 -1.67 3.69 -2.64
C ARG A 70 -2.12 2.28 -2.96
N TYR A 71 -2.67 2.06 -4.15
CA TYR A 71 -3.28 0.77 -4.51
C TYR A 71 -2.24 -0.35 -4.67
N GLN A 72 -1.13 -0.09 -5.39
CA GLN A 72 -0.17 -1.14 -5.75
C GLN A 72 0.95 -1.32 -4.72
N ASP A 73 1.41 -0.23 -4.10
CA ASP A 73 2.61 -0.23 -3.26
C ASP A 73 2.29 -0.09 -1.76
N GLY A 74 1.03 0.21 -1.44
CA GLY A 74 0.55 0.40 -0.08
C GLY A 74 0.49 -0.91 0.72
N ASN A 75 0.72 -0.80 2.02
CA ASN A 75 0.43 -1.86 2.98
C ASN A 75 -1.04 -1.79 3.37
N TYR A 76 -1.72 -2.94 3.39
CA TYR A 76 -3.13 -3.03 3.71
C TYR A 76 -3.38 -3.95 4.90
N PHE A 77 -4.29 -3.51 5.77
CA PHE A 77 -4.84 -4.35 6.82
C PHE A 77 -6.36 -4.24 6.81
N GLN A 78 -7.04 -5.40 6.71
CA GLN A 78 -8.50 -5.48 6.62
C GLN A 78 -9.11 -4.56 5.54
N GLY A 79 -8.47 -4.50 4.37
CA GLY A 79 -8.92 -3.69 3.23
C GLY A 79 -8.67 -2.19 3.36
N ARG A 80 -7.95 -1.73 4.40
CA ARG A 80 -7.60 -0.32 4.61
C ARG A 80 -6.11 -0.10 4.42
N SER A 81 -5.75 0.91 3.62
CA SER A 81 -4.35 1.35 3.52
C SER A 81 -3.83 1.79 4.88
N GLN A 82 -2.62 1.33 5.21
CA GLN A 82 -1.83 1.69 6.39
C GLN A 82 -0.63 2.58 6.01
N GLY A 83 -0.53 2.99 4.74
CA GLY A 83 0.64 3.70 4.20
C GLY A 83 1.65 2.77 3.52
N TRP A 84 2.88 3.22 3.38
CA TRP A 84 3.93 2.55 2.62
C TRP A 84 5.12 2.20 3.51
N MET A 85 5.68 1.01 3.33
CA MET A 85 6.95 0.66 3.97
C MET A 85 8.07 1.29 3.17
N VAL A 86 8.71 2.33 3.71
CA VAL A 86 9.69 3.16 3.01
C VAL A 86 11.01 3.27 3.76
N LYS A 87 12.07 3.59 3.01
CA LYS A 87 13.32 4.15 3.52
C LYS A 87 13.50 5.55 2.97
N ILE A 88 13.43 6.56 3.85
CA ILE A 88 13.85 7.93 3.54
C ILE A 88 15.38 7.95 3.66
N THR A 89 16.08 8.22 2.55
CA THR A 89 17.56 8.14 2.55
C THR A 89 18.26 9.37 3.14
N HIS A 90 17.55 10.49 3.27
CA HIS A 90 18.09 11.74 3.75
C HIS A 90 17.01 12.52 4.48
N SER A 91 17.34 13.09 5.64
CA SER A 91 16.45 14.05 6.30
C SER A 91 16.32 15.33 5.47
N GLY A 92 15.20 16.03 5.59
CA GLY A 92 15.01 17.34 4.97
C GLY A 92 13.55 17.73 4.80
N LEU A 93 13.34 18.84 4.10
CA LEU A 93 12.01 19.38 3.83
C LEU A 93 11.46 18.79 2.53
N TYR A 94 10.37 18.04 2.63
CA TYR A 94 9.69 17.43 1.50
C TYR A 94 8.41 18.17 1.16
N LYS A 95 8.28 18.57 -0.09
CA LYS A 95 6.99 18.91 -0.70
C LYS A 95 6.23 17.62 -0.99
N ILE A 96 5.12 17.45 -0.30
CA ILE A 96 4.26 16.28 -0.39
C ILE A 96 2.97 16.71 -1.07
N GLN A 97 2.62 16.06 -2.17
CA GLN A 97 1.35 16.24 -2.88
C GLN A 97 0.54 14.95 -2.77
N ILE A 98 -0.76 15.07 -2.51
CA ILE A 98 -1.70 13.93 -2.47
C ILE A 98 -2.78 14.08 -3.54
N ASP A 99 -3.14 12.96 -4.17
CA ASP A 99 -4.35 12.91 -5.00
C ASP A 99 -5.60 12.83 -4.10
N LYS A 100 -6.32 13.95 -3.99
CA LYS A 100 -7.59 14.02 -3.22
C LYS A 100 -8.80 13.58 -4.04
N GLY A 101 -8.62 13.09 -5.26
CA GLY A 101 -9.70 12.83 -6.21
C GLY A 101 -10.54 14.07 -6.48
N GLN A 102 -11.86 13.91 -6.47
CA GLN A 102 -12.83 15.00 -6.72
C GLN A 102 -13.17 15.80 -5.45
N VAL A 103 -12.43 15.64 -4.34
CA VAL A 103 -12.73 16.34 -3.08
C VAL A 103 -12.38 17.82 -3.18
N GLN A 104 -13.42 18.67 -3.27
CA GLN A 104 -13.35 20.13 -3.31
C GLN A 104 -13.66 20.76 -1.95
N LYS A 105 -13.06 20.24 -0.87
CA LYS A 105 -13.21 20.74 0.49
C LYS A 105 -11.87 21.06 1.12
N SER A 106 -11.86 22.01 2.06
CA SER A 106 -10.73 22.30 2.93
C SER A 106 -10.50 21.14 3.91
N GLY A 107 -9.27 21.02 4.40
CA GLY A 107 -8.94 20.00 5.38
C GLY A 107 -7.47 20.01 5.75
N LYS A 108 -6.98 18.87 6.22
CA LYS A 108 -5.60 18.68 6.63
C LYS A 108 -4.94 17.63 5.75
N LEU A 109 -3.75 17.95 5.24
CA LEU A 109 -2.80 16.93 4.78
C LEU A 109 -2.00 16.48 6.01
N ILE A 110 -2.07 15.20 6.33
CA ILE A 110 -1.50 14.64 7.56
C ILE A 110 -0.43 13.64 7.15
N VAL A 111 0.70 13.68 7.86
CA VAL A 111 1.83 12.77 7.71
C VAL A 111 2.10 12.11 9.06
N TYR A 112 2.15 10.79 9.07
CA TYR A 112 2.60 10.00 10.20
C TYR A 112 3.89 9.27 9.82
N TRP A 113 4.98 9.63 10.49
CA TRP A 113 6.31 9.10 10.23
C TRP A 113 7.03 8.81 11.55
N GLN A 114 7.52 7.57 11.71
CA GLN A 114 8.30 7.12 12.88
C GLN A 114 7.68 7.50 14.25
N GLY A 115 6.35 7.36 14.38
CA GLY A 115 5.65 7.66 15.62
C GLY A 115 5.24 9.12 15.80
N ARG A 116 5.59 10.00 14.85
CA ARG A 116 5.22 11.42 14.88
C ARG A 116 4.16 11.72 13.84
N GLN A 117 3.05 12.32 14.28
CA GLN A 117 2.04 12.89 13.40
C GLN A 117 2.26 14.39 13.25
N THR A 118 2.28 14.88 12.02
CA THR A 118 2.28 16.31 11.67
C THR A 118 1.20 16.58 10.64
N HIS A 119 0.77 17.84 10.51
CA HIS A 119 -0.24 18.20 9.54
C HIS A 119 -0.07 19.63 9.05
N GLU A 120 -0.56 19.88 7.83
CA GLU A 120 -0.72 21.21 7.26
C GLU A 120 -2.16 21.40 6.81
N TYR A 121 -2.66 22.63 6.92
CA TYR A 121 -4.00 22.97 6.46
C TYR A 121 -3.99 23.26 4.97
N LEU A 122 -4.89 22.60 4.23
CA LEU A 122 -5.09 22.83 2.80
C LEU A 122 -6.46 23.43 2.54
N LYS A 123 -6.51 24.47 1.71
CA LYS A 123 -7.75 24.97 1.12
C LYS A 123 -8.30 23.98 0.10
N GLN A 124 -9.56 24.19 -0.32
CA GLN A 124 -10.24 23.31 -1.28
C GLN A 124 -9.42 23.00 -2.55
N SER A 125 -8.72 24.00 -3.10
CA SER A 125 -7.93 23.88 -4.34
C SER A 125 -6.49 23.40 -4.12
N GLU A 126 -6.04 23.30 -2.88
CA GLU A 126 -4.67 22.90 -2.54
C GLU A 126 -4.61 21.40 -2.31
N SER A 127 -3.53 20.77 -2.78
CA SER A 127 -3.28 19.33 -2.66
C SER A 127 -1.87 19.01 -2.17
N MET A 128 -1.11 20.03 -1.77
CA MET A 128 0.30 19.88 -1.42
C MET A 128 0.70 20.80 -0.27
N ALA A 129 1.63 20.33 0.56
CA ALA A 129 2.25 21.10 1.63
C ALA A 129 3.69 20.60 1.86
N ASN A 130 4.45 21.32 2.69
CA ASN A 130 5.82 20.95 3.01
C ASN A 130 5.88 20.31 4.40
N PHE A 131 6.66 19.23 4.52
CA PHE A 131 6.83 18.48 5.76
C PHE A 131 8.30 18.12 5.95
N GLU A 132 8.79 18.27 7.18
CA GLU A 132 10.08 17.71 7.57
C GLU A 132 9.97 16.20 7.72
N LEU A 133 10.81 15.46 7.00
CA LEU A 133 10.96 14.02 7.16
C LEU A 133 12.39 13.74 7.64
N SER A 134 12.52 12.94 8.70
CA SER A 134 13.79 12.37 9.13
C SER A 134 14.18 11.18 8.26
N GLU A 135 15.48 10.97 8.07
CA GLU A 135 15.98 9.73 7.49
C GLU A 135 15.54 8.51 8.32
N GLY A 136 15.46 7.36 7.65
CA GLY A 136 15.26 6.08 8.29
C GLY A 136 14.22 5.22 7.58
N THR A 137 13.85 4.13 8.24
CA THR A 137 12.99 3.10 7.68
C THR A 137 11.76 2.90 8.55
N GLY A 138 10.60 2.75 7.92
CA GLY A 138 9.35 2.49 8.63
C GLY A 138 8.12 2.62 7.74
N LEU A 139 6.96 2.50 8.39
CA LEU A 139 5.68 2.73 7.75
C LEU A 139 5.42 4.26 7.70
N LEU A 140 5.41 4.81 6.50
CA LEU A 140 5.02 6.19 6.23
C LEU A 140 3.55 6.22 5.83
N ASP A 141 2.72 6.89 6.61
CA ASP A 141 1.29 7.03 6.32
C ASP A 141 0.96 8.50 6.05
N ILE A 142 0.27 8.75 4.95
CA ILE A 142 -0.06 10.08 4.47
C ILE A 142 -1.51 10.05 4.00
N TRP A 143 -2.32 11.01 4.46
CA TRP A 143 -3.70 11.13 4.03
C TRP A 143 -4.20 12.56 4.07
N PHE A 144 -5.27 12.81 3.30
CA PHE A 144 -6.05 14.03 3.40
C PHE A 144 -7.31 13.74 4.23
N GLN A 145 -7.58 14.61 5.21
CA GLN A 145 -8.77 14.55 6.04
C GLN A 145 -9.54 15.85 5.88
N VAL A 146 -10.80 15.74 5.45
CA VAL A 146 -11.71 16.89 5.33
C VAL A 146 -11.99 17.47 6.72
N GLU A 147 -12.09 18.79 6.80
CA GLU A 147 -12.40 19.49 8.06
C GLU A 147 -13.73 18.99 8.66
N GLY A 148 -13.71 18.57 9.92
CA GLY A 148 -14.88 18.06 10.63
C GLY A 148 -15.31 16.64 10.27
N GLU A 149 -14.60 15.94 9.39
CA GLU A 149 -14.88 14.55 9.02
C GLU A 149 -13.80 13.61 9.54
N ASP A 150 -14.15 12.33 9.71
CA ASP A 150 -13.18 11.27 9.98
C ASP A 150 -12.31 10.99 8.74
N ARG A 151 -11.17 10.31 8.95
CA ARG A 151 -10.31 9.87 7.85
C ARG A 151 -11.09 8.98 6.88
N SER A 152 -11.04 9.33 5.60
CA SER A 152 -11.50 8.47 4.51
C SER A 152 -10.44 7.41 4.17
N HIS A 153 -10.90 6.20 3.87
CA HIS A 153 -10.06 5.09 3.40
C HIS A 153 -10.54 4.66 2.00
N PRO A 154 -9.99 5.22 0.92
CA PRO A 154 -10.30 4.79 -0.43
C PRO A 154 -9.99 3.29 -0.62
N THR A 155 -10.95 2.54 -1.16
CA THR A 155 -10.85 1.09 -1.41
C THR A 155 -10.81 0.74 -2.90
N GLU A 156 -11.17 1.69 -3.77
CA GLU A 156 -11.15 1.53 -5.22
C GLU A 156 -9.73 1.34 -5.74
N ASN A 157 -9.58 0.68 -6.89
CA ASN A 157 -8.28 0.46 -7.55
C ASN A 157 -7.82 1.69 -8.37
N GLY A 158 -8.09 2.90 -7.86
CA GLY A 158 -7.76 4.18 -8.49
C GLY A 158 -6.66 4.95 -7.75
N THR A 159 -6.36 6.15 -8.25
CA THR A 159 -5.23 6.99 -7.80
C THR A 159 -5.52 7.83 -6.56
N VAL A 160 -6.78 7.92 -6.10
CA VAL A 160 -7.13 8.69 -4.90
C VAL A 160 -6.30 8.18 -3.71
N GLY A 161 -5.55 9.08 -3.08
CA GLY A 161 -4.62 8.77 -1.99
C GLY A 161 -3.20 8.46 -2.43
N ASP A 162 -2.89 8.45 -3.73
CA ASP A 162 -1.51 8.40 -4.23
C ASP A 162 -0.75 9.66 -3.79
N VAL A 163 0.54 9.51 -3.54
CA VAL A 163 1.38 10.57 -3.00
C VAL A 163 2.61 10.79 -3.88
N ILE A 164 2.97 12.05 -4.08
CA ILE A 164 4.21 12.46 -4.73
C ILE A 164 5.07 13.17 -3.69
N LEU A 165 6.31 12.71 -3.50
CA LEU A 165 7.29 13.30 -2.59
C LEU A 165 8.46 13.92 -3.34
N LYS A 166 8.71 15.21 -3.08
CA LYS A 166 9.87 15.93 -3.59
C LYS A 166 10.60 16.66 -2.48
N ARG A 167 11.84 16.29 -2.19
CA ARG A 167 12.73 17.03 -1.28
C ARG A 167 13.09 18.38 -1.91
N LEU A 168 13.15 19.42 -1.08
CA LEU A 168 13.38 20.79 -1.51
C LEU A 168 14.82 21.28 -1.28
N ASP A 169 15.59 20.57 -0.47
CA ASP A 169 17.00 20.84 -0.13
C ASP A 169 18.00 19.87 -0.80
#